data_AF-A0A0D0BK61-F1
#
_entry.id   AF-A0A0D0BK61-F1
#
_cell.length_a   1.000
_cell.length_b   1.000
_cell.length_c   1.000
_cell.angle_alpha   90.00
_cell.angle_beta   90.00
_cell.angle_gamma   90.00
#
_symmetry.space_group_name_H-M   'P 1'
#
loop_
_entity.id
_entity.type
_entity.pdbx_description
1 polymer ?
#
loop_
_entity_poly.entity_id
_entity_poly.type
_entity_poly.pdbx_seq_one_letter_code
_entity_poly.pdbx_strand_id
1 'polypeptide(L)'
;MSRSQLLKIASTSLVKTHGFTREALARSVLDLPPEKAHSEPLSDTAVSSLFGHGDAARKTLIQAWLDEGLSQMGSARTAGLTGVLHARLDYNKPVLQLLPEAFALLASPERGLPPLDPRPALSHAARVADEASYLSGDTSVQLAWYTHRASIAAVYSAAELHQLTSPETAHAFLDSLLAGSAALKGTLDEVQVFSSYVFKSWKGILKSKGIL
;
A
#
# COMPACT_ATOMS: atom_id res chain seq x y z
N MET A 1 -9.13 24.59 7.96
CA MET A 1 -8.87 23.14 8.10
C MET A 1 -8.37 22.62 6.77
N SER A 2 -7.19 21.98 6.71
CA SER A 2 -6.66 21.46 5.44
C SER A 2 -7.12 20.02 5.19
N ARG A 3 -7.58 19.72 3.97
CA ARG A 3 -7.92 18.35 3.53
C ARG A 3 -6.79 17.34 3.82
N SER A 4 -5.53 17.74 3.63
CA SER A 4 -4.37 16.86 3.86
C SER A 4 -4.21 16.49 5.34
N GLN A 5 -4.47 17.44 6.25
CA GLN A 5 -4.38 17.20 7.70
C GLN A 5 -5.43 16.17 8.14
N LEU A 6 -6.65 16.28 7.62
CA LEU A 6 -7.73 15.33 7.89
C LEU A 6 -7.42 13.93 7.38
N LEU A 7 -6.90 13.85 6.14
CA LEU A 7 -6.49 12.57 5.57
C LEU A 7 -5.41 11.89 6.40
N LYS A 8 -4.43 12.67 6.89
CA LYS A 8 -3.39 12.16 7.76
C LYS A 8 -3.96 11.60 9.06
N ILE A 9 -4.83 12.35 9.75
CA ILE A 9 -5.50 11.89 10.97
C ILE A 9 -6.31 10.62 10.71
N ALA A 10 -7.10 10.63 9.63
CA ALA A 10 -7.92 9.49 9.24
C ALA A 10 -7.06 8.25 8.98
N SER A 11 -5.98 8.37 8.21
CA SER A 11 -5.12 7.24 7.87
C SER A 11 -4.33 6.74 9.08
N THR A 12 -3.68 7.61 9.87
CA THR A 12 -2.79 7.15 10.96
C THR A 12 -3.51 6.57 12.17
N SER A 13 -4.73 7.06 12.43
CA SER A 13 -5.44 6.80 13.69
C SER A 13 -6.76 6.09 13.48
N LEU A 14 -7.61 6.59 12.57
CA LEU A 14 -9.00 6.16 12.48
C LEU A 14 -9.20 4.90 11.63
N VAL A 15 -8.33 4.61 10.66
CA VAL A 15 -8.42 3.36 9.87
C VAL A 15 -8.29 2.12 10.78
N LYS A 16 -7.50 2.19 11.86
CA LYS A 16 -7.31 1.07 12.80
C LYS A 16 -8.60 0.67 13.52
N THR A 17 -9.49 1.63 13.74
CA THR A 17 -10.73 1.45 14.51
C THR A 17 -11.99 1.43 13.65
N HIS A 18 -12.02 2.19 12.56
CA HIS A 18 -13.19 2.39 11.69
C HIS A 18 -12.98 1.86 10.27
N GLY A 19 -11.81 1.32 9.95
CA GLY A 19 -11.45 0.82 8.63
C GLY A 19 -11.31 1.90 7.54
N PHE A 20 -11.14 1.45 6.29
CA PHE A 20 -11.08 2.33 5.12
C PHE A 20 -12.49 2.78 4.69
N THR A 21 -13.13 3.56 5.55
CA THR A 21 -14.54 3.95 5.45
C THR A 21 -14.73 5.46 5.35
N ARG A 22 -15.92 5.87 4.88
CA ARG A 22 -16.35 7.27 4.90
C ARG A 22 -16.50 7.79 6.33
N GLU A 23 -16.85 6.93 7.28
CA GLU A 23 -16.95 7.27 8.69
C GLU A 23 -15.59 7.66 9.29
N ALA A 24 -14.52 6.94 8.94
CA ALA A 24 -13.16 7.31 9.34
C ALA A 24 -12.78 8.73 8.85
N LEU A 25 -13.19 9.08 7.63
CA LEU A 25 -13.00 10.44 7.11
C LEU A 25 -13.88 11.46 7.84
N ALA A 26 -15.15 11.12 8.11
CA ALA A 26 -16.08 12.01 8.78
C ALA A 26 -15.61 12.38 10.19
N ARG A 27 -15.05 11.42 10.92
CA ARG A 27 -14.55 11.60 12.29
C ARG A 27 -13.21 12.32 12.40
N SER A 28 -12.46 12.46 11.31
CA SER A 28 -11.13 13.10 11.33
C SER A 28 -11.12 14.53 11.88
N VAL A 29 -12.27 15.23 11.84
CA VAL A 29 -12.42 16.58 12.40
C VAL A 29 -12.53 16.63 13.92
N LEU A 30 -12.89 15.50 14.54
CA LEU A 30 -13.00 15.37 15.99
C LEU A 30 -11.61 15.29 16.64
N ASP A 31 -10.66 14.69 15.92
CA ASP A 31 -9.28 14.45 16.38
C ASP A 31 -8.32 15.60 15.98
N LEU A 32 -8.85 16.75 15.57
CA LEU A 32 -8.05 17.96 15.37
C LEU A 32 -7.56 18.54 16.71
N PRO A 33 -6.52 19.39 16.71
CA PRO A 33 -6.14 20.15 17.90
C PRO A 33 -7.34 20.89 18.52
N PRO A 34 -7.41 21.02 19.86
CA PRO A 34 -8.61 21.52 20.56
C PRO A 34 -9.16 22.84 20.02
N GLU A 35 -8.30 23.75 19.55
CA GLU A 35 -8.69 25.03 18.97
C GLU A 35 -9.39 24.95 17.60
N LYS A 36 -9.35 23.77 16.95
CA LYS A 36 -9.94 23.48 15.63
C LYS A 36 -10.83 22.25 15.62
N ALA A 37 -10.94 21.54 16.73
CA ALA A 37 -11.75 20.33 16.85
C ALA A 37 -13.24 20.67 16.69
N HIS A 38 -13.92 19.87 15.87
CA HIS A 38 -15.37 19.96 15.73
C HIS A 38 -16.04 19.13 16.84
N SER A 39 -17.26 19.50 17.23
CA SER A 39 -18.07 18.72 18.18
C SER A 39 -18.76 17.51 17.54
N GLU A 40 -18.94 17.53 16.22
CA GLU A 40 -19.67 16.52 15.45
C GLU A 40 -18.88 16.10 14.20
N PRO A 41 -19.05 14.85 13.73
CA PRO A 41 -18.46 14.40 12.46
C PRO A 41 -18.91 15.24 11.27
N LEU A 42 -18.14 15.21 10.19
CA LEU A 42 -18.56 15.81 8.92
C LEU A 42 -19.83 15.13 8.39
N SER A 43 -20.73 15.93 7.80
CA SER A 43 -21.86 15.40 7.05
C SER A 43 -21.39 14.62 5.81
N ASP A 44 -22.22 13.72 5.30
CA ASP A 44 -21.88 12.93 4.10
C ASP A 44 -21.59 13.82 2.88
N THR A 45 -22.31 14.93 2.72
CA THR A 45 -22.06 15.93 1.68
C THR A 45 -20.68 16.58 1.83
N ALA A 46 -20.25 16.87 3.06
CA ALA A 46 -18.92 17.43 3.32
C ALA A 46 -17.81 16.40 3.05
N VAL A 47 -18.01 15.13 3.44
CA VAL A 47 -17.10 14.03 3.08
C VAL A 47 -16.99 13.89 1.56
N SER A 48 -18.11 13.93 0.84
CA SER A 48 -18.13 13.87 -0.62
C SER A 48 -17.39 15.03 -1.28
N SER A 49 -17.58 16.24 -0.76
CA SER A 49 -16.95 17.45 -1.28
C SER A 49 -15.43 17.49 -1.04
N LEU A 50 -14.97 16.98 0.11
CA LEU A 50 -13.56 17.01 0.49
C LEU A 50 -12.77 15.82 -0.07
N PHE A 51 -13.37 14.64 -0.13
CA PHE A 51 -12.64 13.39 -0.37
C PHE A 51 -13.16 12.60 -1.58
N GLY A 52 -14.31 12.95 -2.14
CA GLY A 52 -14.92 12.28 -3.28
C GLY A 52 -16.19 11.50 -2.92
N HIS A 53 -16.98 11.18 -3.94
CA HIS A 53 -18.28 10.53 -3.78
C HIS A 53 -18.13 9.01 -3.60
N GLY A 54 -18.93 8.43 -2.68
CA GLY A 54 -18.98 6.99 -2.46
C GLY A 54 -17.60 6.36 -2.23
N ASP A 55 -17.26 5.38 -3.08
CA ASP A 55 -15.97 4.68 -3.04
C ASP A 55 -14.76 5.53 -3.38
N ALA A 56 -14.92 6.66 -4.10
CA ALA A 56 -13.80 7.57 -4.38
C ALA A 56 -13.21 8.17 -3.10
N ALA A 57 -14.04 8.45 -2.08
CA ALA A 57 -13.55 8.85 -0.76
C ALA A 57 -12.74 7.74 -0.09
N ARG A 58 -13.22 6.50 -0.15
CA ARG A 58 -12.52 5.35 0.42
C ARG A 58 -11.18 5.11 -0.28
N LYS A 59 -11.15 5.15 -1.62
CA LYS A 59 -9.90 5.09 -2.41
C LYS A 59 -8.93 6.22 -2.04
N THR A 60 -9.44 7.43 -1.82
CA THR A 60 -8.63 8.57 -1.33
C THR A 60 -8.00 8.28 0.04
N LEU A 61 -8.76 7.69 0.98
CA LEU A 61 -8.24 7.32 2.29
C LEU A 61 -7.20 6.19 2.19
N ILE A 62 -7.42 5.19 1.34
CA ILE A 62 -6.45 4.13 1.09
C ILE A 62 -5.16 4.72 0.50
N GLN A 63 -5.27 5.65 -0.46
CA GLN A 63 -4.11 6.31 -1.03
C GLN A 63 -3.33 7.10 0.03
N ALA A 64 -4.01 7.81 0.93
CA ALA A 64 -3.40 8.53 2.04
C ALA A 64 -2.68 7.59 3.03
N TRP A 65 -3.21 6.39 3.27
CA TRP A 65 -2.53 5.35 4.04
C TRP A 65 -1.24 4.88 3.35
N LEU A 66 -1.29 4.59 2.05
CA LEU A 66 -0.11 4.17 1.30
C LEU A 66 0.98 5.26 1.29
N ASP A 67 0.58 6.53 1.15
CA ASP A 67 1.49 7.69 1.16
C ASP A 67 2.17 7.89 2.52
N GLU A 68 1.43 7.71 3.61
CA GLU A 68 2.01 7.75 4.96
C GLU A 68 2.94 6.55 5.17
N GLY A 69 2.60 5.36 4.66
CA GLY A 69 3.48 4.20 4.69
C GLY A 69 4.83 4.43 3.99
N LEU A 70 4.84 5.16 2.87
CA LEU A 70 6.09 5.61 2.23
C LEU A 70 6.85 6.59 3.12
N SER A 71 6.16 7.54 3.76
CA SER A 71 6.81 8.50 4.66
C SER A 71 7.47 7.82 5.87
N GLN A 72 6.87 6.75 6.39
CA GLN A 72 7.39 5.99 7.52
C GLN A 72 8.64 5.17 7.18
N MET A 73 8.88 4.84 5.90
CA MET A 73 10.12 4.19 5.45
C MET A 73 11.37 5.00 5.81
N GLY A 74 11.26 6.33 5.83
CA GLY A 74 12.35 7.23 6.18
C GLY A 74 12.93 7.03 7.58
N SER A 75 12.16 6.45 8.51
CA SER A 75 12.61 6.12 9.86
C SER A 75 13.72 5.05 9.88
N ALA A 76 13.79 4.21 8.84
CA ALA A 76 14.75 3.12 8.71
C ALA A 76 15.88 3.40 7.70
N ARG A 77 16.09 4.66 7.31
CA ARG A 77 17.12 5.04 6.32
C ARG A 77 18.51 4.46 6.61
N THR A 78 18.91 4.43 7.88
CA THR A 78 20.23 3.93 8.29
C THR A 78 20.34 2.40 8.30
N ALA A 79 19.23 1.67 8.13
CA ALA A 79 19.17 0.21 8.12
C ALA A 79 19.30 -0.39 6.71
N GLY A 80 19.59 0.43 5.69
CA GLY A 80 19.76 0.00 4.30
C GLY A 80 18.45 -0.45 3.63
N LEU A 81 18.56 -1.01 2.43
CA LEU A 81 17.40 -1.42 1.61
C LEU A 81 16.46 -2.38 2.36
N THR A 82 16.99 -3.42 2.97
CA THR A 82 16.20 -4.41 3.73
C THR A 82 15.44 -3.75 4.88
N GLY A 83 16.10 -2.92 5.69
CA GLY A 83 15.45 -2.24 6.81
C GLY A 83 14.35 -1.27 6.36
N VAL A 84 14.57 -0.57 5.25
CA VAL A 84 13.59 0.34 4.65
C VAL A 84 12.34 -0.41 4.16
N LEU A 85 12.51 -1.56 3.52
CA LEU A 85 11.39 -2.40 3.08
C LEU A 85 10.69 -3.09 4.25
N HIS A 86 11.41 -3.50 5.30
CA HIS A 86 10.81 -3.96 6.56
C HIS A 86 9.94 -2.89 7.20
N ALA A 87 10.42 -1.65 7.30
CA ALA A 87 9.62 -0.55 7.83
C ALA A 87 8.31 -0.35 7.04
N ARG A 88 8.36 -0.52 5.72
CA ARG A 88 7.15 -0.46 4.90
C ARG A 88 6.19 -1.61 5.20
N LEU A 89 6.67 -2.85 5.34
CA LEU A 89 5.84 -3.99 5.72
C LEU A 89 5.28 -3.81 7.14
N ASP A 90 6.08 -3.36 8.10
CA ASP A 90 5.67 -3.10 9.47
C ASP A 90 4.53 -2.10 9.56
N TYR A 91 4.53 -1.08 8.70
CA TYR A 91 3.44 -0.11 8.63
C TYR A 91 2.07 -0.75 8.34
N ASN A 92 2.02 -1.86 7.60
CA ASN A 92 0.77 -2.57 7.30
C ASN A 92 0.19 -3.30 8.53
N LYS A 93 1.04 -3.72 9.49
CA LYS A 93 0.66 -4.60 10.61
C LYS A 93 -0.63 -4.20 11.35
N PRO A 94 -0.85 -2.92 11.70
CA PRO A 94 -2.04 -2.52 12.46
C PRO A 94 -3.38 -2.71 11.72
N VAL A 95 -3.36 -2.88 10.39
CA VAL A 95 -4.57 -2.94 9.56
C VAL A 95 -4.54 -4.09 8.55
N LEU A 96 -3.67 -5.09 8.74
CA LEU A 96 -3.45 -6.19 7.80
C LEU A 96 -4.75 -6.86 7.34
N GLN A 97 -5.67 -7.12 8.27
CA GLN A 97 -6.97 -7.73 7.99
C GLN A 97 -7.88 -6.90 7.06
N LEU A 98 -7.63 -5.59 6.96
CA LEU A 98 -8.41 -4.64 6.15
C LEU A 98 -7.80 -4.44 4.76
N LEU A 99 -6.52 -4.74 4.57
CA LEU A 99 -5.79 -4.49 3.32
C LEU A 99 -6.31 -5.29 2.12
N PRO A 100 -6.72 -6.57 2.24
CA PRO A 100 -7.28 -7.30 1.09
C PRO A 100 -8.50 -6.60 0.50
N GLU A 101 -9.40 -6.08 1.34
CA GLU A 101 -10.56 -5.32 0.86
C GLU A 101 -10.14 -3.95 0.28
N ALA A 102 -9.22 -3.25 0.93
CA ALA A 102 -8.70 -1.98 0.43
C ALA A 102 -8.04 -2.11 -0.95
N PHE A 103 -7.23 -3.14 -1.15
CA PHE A 103 -6.58 -3.40 -2.44
C PHE A 103 -7.58 -3.83 -3.51
N ALA A 104 -8.57 -4.67 -3.16
CA ALA A 104 -9.66 -5.00 -4.08
C ALA A 104 -10.45 -3.75 -4.49
N LEU A 105 -10.69 -2.82 -3.56
CA LEU A 105 -11.35 -1.56 -3.87
C LEU A 105 -10.48 -0.67 -4.77
N LEU A 106 -9.18 -0.53 -4.50
CA LEU A 106 -8.30 0.22 -5.39
C LEU A 106 -8.31 -0.36 -6.81
N ALA A 107 -8.25 -1.69 -6.92
CA ALA A 107 -8.29 -2.40 -8.19
C ALA A 107 -9.67 -2.42 -8.86
N SER A 108 -10.73 -1.89 -8.22
CA SER A 108 -12.04 -1.83 -8.86
C SER A 108 -12.05 -0.74 -9.95
N PRO A 109 -12.52 -1.03 -11.17
CA PRO A 109 -12.62 -0.02 -12.22
C PRO A 109 -13.68 1.01 -11.85
N GLU A 110 -13.44 2.29 -12.16
CA GLU A 110 -14.47 3.33 -11.98
C GLU A 110 -15.59 3.20 -13.01
N ARG A 111 -15.26 2.70 -14.22
CA ARG A 111 -16.20 2.45 -15.33
C ARG A 111 -15.64 1.35 -16.24
N GLY A 112 -16.53 0.45 -16.68
CA GLY A 112 -16.24 -0.51 -17.77
C GLY A 112 -15.48 -1.78 -17.38
N LEU A 113 -15.24 -2.64 -18.38
CA LEU A 113 -14.35 -3.81 -18.33
C LEU A 113 -12.90 -3.37 -18.60
N PRO A 114 -11.86 -4.04 -18.06
CA PRO A 114 -11.85 -5.34 -17.37
C PRO A 114 -12.35 -5.29 -15.92
N PRO A 115 -12.66 -6.45 -15.30
CA PRO A 115 -13.16 -6.52 -13.92
C PRO A 115 -12.17 -6.03 -12.85
N LEU A 116 -10.89 -5.87 -13.21
CA LEU A 116 -9.81 -5.45 -12.31
C LEU A 116 -8.85 -4.51 -13.04
N ASP A 117 -8.47 -3.42 -12.37
CA ASP A 117 -7.47 -2.46 -12.81
C ASP A 117 -6.12 -2.72 -12.09
N PRO A 118 -5.06 -3.14 -12.80
CA PRO A 118 -3.76 -3.39 -12.19
C PRO A 118 -2.96 -2.12 -11.91
N ARG A 119 -3.33 -0.96 -12.47
CA ARG A 119 -2.53 0.27 -12.40
C ARG A 119 -2.27 0.75 -10.96
N PRO A 120 -3.23 0.70 -10.02
CA PRO A 120 -2.98 1.09 -8.64
C PRO A 120 -1.94 0.21 -7.94
N ALA A 121 -1.97 -1.11 -8.17
CA ALA A 121 -1.00 -2.03 -7.59
C ALA A 121 0.41 -1.80 -8.17
N LEU A 122 0.52 -1.61 -9.49
CA LEU A 122 1.79 -1.29 -10.15
C LEU A 122 2.35 0.05 -9.67
N SER A 123 1.51 1.07 -9.54
CA SER A 123 1.88 2.39 -9.02
C SER A 123 2.37 2.30 -7.58
N HIS A 124 1.67 1.58 -6.71
CA HIS A 124 2.07 1.34 -5.33
C HIS A 124 3.46 0.67 -5.25
N ALA A 125 3.65 -0.44 -5.96
CA ALA A 125 4.92 -1.16 -5.99
C ALA A 125 6.08 -0.29 -6.53
N ALA A 126 5.84 0.47 -7.60
CA ALA A 126 6.84 1.35 -8.19
C ALA A 126 7.24 2.47 -7.22
N ARG A 127 6.29 3.05 -6.47
CA ARG A 127 6.56 4.10 -5.49
C ARG A 127 7.34 3.59 -4.29
N VAL A 128 7.02 2.38 -3.80
CA VAL A 128 7.81 1.74 -2.74
C VAL A 128 9.23 1.48 -3.22
N ALA A 129 9.41 0.97 -4.44
CA ALA A 129 10.73 0.73 -5.00
C ALA A 129 11.55 2.00 -5.19
N ASP A 130 10.91 3.09 -5.65
CA ASP A 130 11.58 4.38 -5.81
C ASP A 130 12.02 4.97 -4.46
N GLU A 131 11.12 5.01 -3.47
CA GLU A 131 11.42 5.50 -2.13
C GLU A 131 12.50 4.64 -1.46
N ALA A 132 12.43 3.31 -1.60
CA ALA A 132 13.43 2.41 -1.06
C ALA A 132 14.81 2.62 -1.69
N SER A 133 14.86 2.80 -3.01
CA SER A 133 16.11 3.09 -3.74
C SER A 133 16.69 4.44 -3.29
N TYR A 134 15.85 5.46 -3.15
CA TYR A 134 16.27 6.77 -2.67
C TYR A 134 16.83 6.71 -1.24
N LEU A 135 16.10 6.09 -0.31
CA LEU A 135 16.50 6.02 1.10
C LEU A 135 17.73 5.14 1.33
N SER A 136 17.95 4.11 0.51
CA SER A 136 19.12 3.24 0.58
C SER A 136 20.37 3.81 -0.10
N GLY A 137 20.26 5.00 -0.74
CA GLY A 137 21.39 5.66 -1.39
C GLY A 137 21.79 5.05 -2.73
N ASP A 138 20.84 4.48 -3.48
CA ASP A 138 21.11 3.89 -4.80
C ASP A 138 21.72 4.92 -5.77
N THR A 139 22.91 4.60 -6.29
CA THR A 139 23.64 5.43 -7.28
C THR A 139 23.50 4.90 -8.71
N SER A 140 22.59 3.96 -8.96
CA SER A 140 22.37 3.37 -10.29
C SER A 140 21.92 4.41 -11.31
N VAL A 141 22.46 4.32 -12.53
CA VAL A 141 22.15 5.23 -13.64
C VAL A 141 21.67 4.45 -14.87
N GLN A 142 20.93 5.12 -15.75
CA GLN A 142 20.50 4.58 -17.06
C GLN A 142 19.70 3.27 -16.93
N LEU A 143 20.00 2.22 -17.70
CA LEU A 143 19.22 0.98 -17.70
C LEU A 143 19.29 0.22 -16.36
N ALA A 144 20.41 0.33 -15.63
CA ALA A 144 20.55 -0.29 -14.31
C ALA A 144 19.59 0.28 -13.27
N TRP A 145 19.24 1.57 -13.41
CA TRP A 145 18.23 2.24 -12.57
C TRP A 145 16.85 1.59 -12.74
N TYR A 146 16.44 1.32 -13.98
CA TYR A 146 15.13 0.72 -14.29
C TYR A 146 15.07 -0.73 -13.82
N THR A 147 16.11 -1.52 -14.08
CA THR A 147 16.15 -2.93 -13.69
C THR A 147 16.20 -3.11 -12.18
N HIS A 148 16.95 -2.25 -11.47
CA HIS A 148 17.02 -2.28 -10.01
C HIS A 148 15.66 -1.99 -9.37
N ARG A 149 14.97 -0.92 -9.79
CA ARG A 149 13.63 -0.59 -9.26
C ARG A 149 12.57 -1.62 -9.63
N ALA A 150 12.63 -2.17 -10.83
CA ALA A 150 11.74 -3.26 -11.23
C ALA A 150 11.92 -4.49 -10.33
N SER A 151 13.17 -4.85 -10.00
CA SER A 151 13.48 -5.95 -9.09
C SER A 151 12.96 -5.68 -7.68
N ILE A 152 13.22 -4.49 -7.11
CA ILE A 152 12.70 -4.12 -5.79
C ILE A 152 11.17 -4.15 -5.77
N ALA A 153 10.51 -3.60 -6.80
CA ALA A 153 9.06 -3.60 -6.90
C ALA A 153 8.50 -5.02 -6.91
N ALA A 154 9.13 -5.95 -7.63
CA ALA A 154 8.71 -7.36 -7.68
C ALA A 154 8.90 -8.06 -6.33
N VAL A 155 10.08 -7.89 -5.70
CA VAL A 155 10.40 -8.47 -4.39
C VAL A 155 9.44 -7.96 -3.31
N TYR A 156 9.23 -6.65 -3.23
CA TYR A 156 8.31 -6.06 -2.27
C TYR A 156 6.86 -6.52 -2.51
N SER A 157 6.40 -6.54 -3.76
CA SER A 157 5.03 -6.98 -4.08
C SER A 157 4.77 -8.43 -3.64
N ALA A 158 5.74 -9.32 -3.85
CA ALA A 158 5.64 -10.71 -3.40
C ALA A 158 5.62 -10.79 -1.86
N ALA A 159 6.47 -10.03 -1.18
CA ALA A 159 6.52 -10.01 0.27
C ALA A 159 5.24 -9.42 0.90
N GLU A 160 4.68 -8.35 0.33
CA GLU A 160 3.42 -7.77 0.79
C GLU A 160 2.26 -8.74 0.59
N LEU A 161 2.20 -9.44 -0.55
CA LEU A 161 1.17 -10.47 -0.76
C LEU A 161 1.32 -11.63 0.22
N HIS A 162 2.55 -12.09 0.46
CA HIS A 162 2.84 -13.12 1.46
C HIS A 162 2.46 -12.65 2.88
N GLN A 163 2.69 -11.38 3.20
CA GLN A 163 2.32 -10.77 4.48
C GLN A 163 0.81 -10.87 4.74
N LEU A 164 -0.03 -10.73 3.71
CA LEU A 164 -1.49 -10.84 3.86
C LEU A 164 -1.95 -12.24 4.28
N THR A 165 -1.16 -13.29 4.00
CA THR A 165 -1.49 -14.68 4.32
C THR A 165 -0.64 -15.27 5.45
N SER A 166 0.56 -14.74 5.67
CA SER A 166 1.57 -15.29 6.58
C SER A 166 2.40 -14.17 7.19
N PRO A 167 1.78 -13.31 8.02
CA PRO A 167 2.40 -12.08 8.51
C PRO A 167 3.67 -12.32 9.35
N GLU A 168 3.70 -13.39 10.14
CA GLU A 168 4.84 -13.73 11.02
C GLU A 168 6.13 -14.03 10.25
N THR A 169 6.03 -14.45 8.99
CA THR A 169 7.18 -14.84 8.16
C THR A 169 7.47 -13.84 7.05
N ALA A 170 6.78 -12.70 7.00
CA ALA A 170 6.91 -11.71 5.93
C ALA A 170 8.33 -11.15 5.79
N HIS A 171 9.00 -10.84 6.90
CA HIS A 171 10.37 -10.33 6.89
C HIS A 171 11.36 -11.38 6.38
N ALA A 172 11.31 -12.60 6.93
CA ALA A 172 12.16 -13.70 6.48
C ALA A 172 11.94 -14.04 5.00
N PHE A 173 10.69 -13.95 4.52
CA PHE A 173 10.39 -14.15 3.11
C PHE A 173 10.98 -13.03 2.24
N LEU A 174 10.82 -11.76 2.63
CA LEU A 174 11.47 -10.62 1.96
C LEU A 174 13.00 -10.79 1.90
N ASP A 175 13.63 -11.12 3.02
CA ASP A 175 15.07 -11.32 3.14
C ASP A 175 15.56 -12.41 2.17
N SER A 176 14.82 -13.52 2.08
CA SER A 176 15.17 -14.61 1.15
C SER A 176 15.05 -14.21 -0.32
N LEU A 177 14.06 -13.38 -0.68
CA LEU A 177 13.91 -12.84 -2.04
C LEU A 177 15.01 -11.82 -2.38
N LEU A 178 15.41 -10.97 -1.44
CA LEU A 178 16.52 -10.04 -1.63
C LEU A 178 17.86 -10.79 -1.78
N ALA A 179 18.09 -11.81 -0.97
CA ALA A 179 19.29 -12.65 -1.08
C ALA A 179 19.31 -13.43 -2.42
N GLY A 180 18.16 -13.99 -2.82
CA GLY A 180 18.01 -14.71 -4.09
C GLY A 180 18.21 -13.82 -5.32
N SER A 181 17.60 -12.63 -5.35
CA SER A 181 17.75 -11.68 -6.46
C SER A 181 19.19 -11.14 -6.58
N ALA A 182 19.90 -10.96 -5.46
CA ALA A 182 21.33 -10.62 -5.48
C ALA A 182 22.18 -11.76 -6.07
N ALA A 183 21.82 -13.02 -5.81
CA ALA A 183 22.47 -14.20 -6.39
C ALA A 183 22.09 -14.43 -7.87
N LEU A 184 20.90 -13.99 -8.29
CA LEU A 184 20.33 -14.16 -9.64
C LEU A 184 20.65 -13.03 -10.62
N LYS A 185 21.60 -12.15 -10.31
CA LYS A 185 22.17 -11.14 -11.23
C LYS A 185 22.81 -11.71 -12.53
N GLY A 186 22.53 -12.97 -12.89
CA GLY A 186 22.97 -13.66 -14.11
C GLY A 186 21.87 -14.30 -14.99
N THR A 187 20.59 -14.35 -14.63
CA THR A 187 19.55 -15.01 -15.47
C THR A 187 18.18 -14.32 -15.44
N LEU A 188 17.74 -13.86 -16.62
CA LEU A 188 16.54 -13.05 -16.90
C LEU A 188 15.19 -13.83 -16.88
N ASP A 189 15.01 -14.85 -16.02
CA ASP A 189 13.84 -15.76 -16.12
C ASP A 189 12.76 -15.58 -15.03
N GLU A 190 12.86 -14.56 -14.17
CA GLU A 190 11.97 -14.42 -13.00
C GLU A 190 10.62 -13.72 -13.26
N VAL A 191 10.20 -13.44 -14.50
CA VAL A 191 8.87 -12.81 -14.71
C VAL A 191 7.71 -13.83 -14.61
N GLN A 192 7.99 -15.11 -14.85
CA GLN A 192 6.94 -16.13 -15.02
C GLN A 192 6.44 -16.76 -13.70
N VAL A 193 7.29 -16.88 -12.68
CA VAL A 193 6.92 -17.49 -11.39
C VAL A 193 5.99 -16.57 -10.58
N PHE A 194 6.21 -15.26 -10.64
CA PHE A 194 5.47 -14.25 -9.86
C PHE A 194 4.02 -14.05 -10.33
N SER A 195 3.77 -14.11 -11.64
CA SER A 195 2.41 -14.03 -12.20
C SER A 195 1.49 -15.14 -11.64
N SER A 196 2.03 -16.35 -11.45
CA SER A 196 1.25 -17.51 -11.02
C SER A 196 0.77 -17.43 -9.56
N TYR A 197 1.53 -16.78 -8.67
CA TYR A 197 1.19 -16.64 -7.25
C TYR A 197 0.18 -15.52 -7.01
N VAL A 198 0.40 -14.35 -7.63
CA VAL A 198 -0.53 -13.22 -7.55
C VAL A 198 -1.90 -13.61 -8.11
N PHE A 199 -1.94 -14.30 -9.26
CA PHE A 199 -3.17 -14.73 -9.89
C PHE A 199 -3.94 -15.80 -9.08
N LYS A 200 -3.24 -16.75 -8.46
CA LYS A 200 -3.87 -17.79 -7.63
C LYS A 200 -4.45 -17.23 -6.32
N SER A 201 -3.73 -16.34 -5.65
CA SER A 201 -4.21 -15.71 -4.40
C SER A 201 -5.45 -14.84 -4.65
N TRP A 202 -5.48 -14.08 -5.74
CA TRP A 202 -6.65 -13.27 -6.10
C TRP A 202 -7.85 -14.12 -6.53
N LYS A 203 -7.62 -15.22 -7.26
CA LYS A 203 -8.67 -16.18 -7.62
C LYS A 203 -9.30 -16.86 -6.41
N GLY A 204 -8.50 -17.20 -5.38
CA GLY A 204 -8.99 -17.79 -4.13
C GLY A 204 -9.91 -16.85 -3.36
N ILE A 205 -9.52 -15.57 -3.26
CA ILE A 205 -10.31 -14.54 -2.57
C ILE A 205 -11.63 -14.27 -3.31
N LEU A 206 -11.60 -14.16 -4.64
CA LEU A 206 -12.80 -13.96 -5.46
C LEU A 206 -13.79 -15.13 -5.38
N LYS A 207 -13.28 -16.37 -5.41
CA LYS A 207 -14.11 -17.59 -5.26
C LYS A 207 -14.73 -17.70 -3.86
N SER A 208 -14.00 -17.31 -2.82
CA SER A 208 -14.50 -17.36 -1.44
C SER A 208 -15.62 -16.34 -1.15
N LYS A 209 -15.73 -15.29 -1.97
CA LYS A 209 -16.74 -14.23 -1.86
C LYS A 209 -17.90 -14.36 -2.87
N GLY A 210 -17.96 -15.44 -3.65
CA GLY A 210 -19.05 -15.71 -4.58
C GLY A 210 -19.15 -14.78 -5.79
N ILE A 211 -18.04 -14.10 -6.15
CA ILE A 211 -17.97 -13.19 -7.30
C ILE A 211 -17.66 -13.95 -8.60
N LEU A 212 -17.23 -15.21 -8.48
CA LEU A 212 -17.01 -16.19 -9.55
C LEU A 212 -17.56 -17.56 -9.15
#